data_AF-A0A6M6EB74-F1
#
_entry.id   AF-A0A6M6EB74-F1
#
_cell.length_a   1.000
_cell.length_b   1.000
_cell.length_c   1.000
_cell.angle_alpha   90.00
_cell.angle_beta   90.00
_cell.angle_gamma   90.00
#
_symmetry.space_group_name_H-M   'P 1'
#
loop_
_entity.id
_entity.type
_entity.pdbx_description
1 polymer ?
#
loop_
_entity_poly.entity_id
_entity_poly.type
_entity_poly.pdbx_seq_one_letter_code
_entity_poly.pdbx_strand_id
1 'polypeptide(L)'
;MSEVHRFFFPFTGKVKTQLKIVKKKDGSTGLIKPSNVKKFEKEIRKHLSIAFPTELRPLHGYIEFTLNHYTKYKRDSTGLLVPEQYAQFDLDNLLKTVQDCFQPYKKKFTKYNEDGTAKKTEKGNVSYEWIELEAGIISNDKFVYRDASNWIPVESKEDEGIEVFIRLMEEKELFKVIIPCGEIKNYKINY
;
A
#
# COMPACT_ATOMS: atom_id res chain seq x y z
N MET A 1 -8.68 -21.20 10.65
CA MET A 1 -7.75 -20.10 10.96
C MET A 1 -7.57 -19.31 9.69
N SER A 2 -7.59 -17.98 9.75
CA SER A 2 -7.33 -17.19 8.55
C SER A 2 -5.87 -17.30 8.14
N GLU A 3 -5.63 -17.57 6.85
CA GLU A 3 -4.29 -17.63 6.29
C GLU A 3 -3.64 -16.23 6.35
N VAL A 4 -2.36 -16.21 6.70
CA VAL A 4 -1.54 -15.00 6.70
C VAL A 4 -0.62 -15.05 5.50
N HIS A 5 -0.79 -14.10 4.59
CA HIS A 5 0.06 -13.98 3.42
C HIS A 5 1.20 -13.00 3.72
N ARG A 6 2.44 -13.43 3.45
CA ARG A 6 3.66 -12.66 3.66
C ARG A 6 4.32 -12.37 2.33
N PHE A 7 4.70 -11.11 2.11
CA PHE A 7 5.44 -10.70 0.91
C PHE A 7 6.62 -9.81 1.30
N PHE A 8 7.79 -10.12 0.75
CA PHE A 8 8.99 -9.33 0.95
C PHE A 8 9.39 -8.63 -0.34
N PHE A 9 9.59 -7.32 -0.25
CA PHE A 9 10.06 -6.45 -1.33
C PHE A 9 11.49 -6.05 -1.01
N PRO A 10 12.50 -6.66 -1.67
CA PRO A 10 13.87 -6.22 -1.52
C PRO A 10 13.95 -4.75 -1.94
N PHE A 11 14.30 -3.89 -1.00
CA PHE A 11 14.22 -2.45 -1.20
C PHE A 11 15.43 -1.76 -0.61
N THR A 12 16.42 -1.53 -1.46
CA THR A 12 17.62 -0.76 -1.13
C THR A 12 17.40 0.69 -1.59
N GLY A 13 16.79 1.56 -0.78
CA GLY A 13 16.70 2.97 -1.16
C GLY A 13 15.63 3.84 -0.49
N LYS A 14 15.14 4.83 -1.24
CA LYS A 14 14.21 5.89 -0.80
C LYS A 14 12.85 5.70 -1.49
N VAL A 15 11.79 5.35 -0.76
CA VAL A 15 10.42 5.51 -1.30
C VAL A 15 9.97 6.93 -1.02
N LYS A 16 10.20 7.82 -1.97
CA LYS A 16 9.47 9.10 -1.99
C LYS A 16 8.00 8.78 -2.27
N THR A 17 7.18 8.82 -1.24
CA THR A 17 5.73 8.61 -1.32
C THR A 17 4.98 9.87 -1.72
N GLN A 18 5.58 11.04 -1.48
CA GLN A 18 4.99 12.34 -1.81
C GLN A 18 4.78 12.51 -3.33
N LEU A 19 3.60 12.98 -3.70
CA LEU A 19 3.25 13.29 -5.08
C LEU A 19 4.18 14.38 -5.64
N LYS A 20 4.70 14.15 -6.85
CA LYS A 20 5.55 15.13 -7.53
C LYS A 20 4.68 16.09 -8.32
N ILE A 21 4.83 17.39 -8.06
CA ILE A 21 4.24 18.44 -8.88
C ILE A 21 4.97 18.48 -10.22
N VAL A 22 4.21 18.44 -11.32
CA VAL A 22 4.73 18.59 -12.69
C VAL A 22 3.90 19.60 -13.46
N LYS A 23 4.53 20.31 -14.40
CA LYS A 23 3.81 21.10 -15.41
C LYS A 23 3.48 20.20 -16.60
N LYS A 24 2.20 20.17 -16.99
CA LYS A 24 1.72 19.46 -18.18
C LYS A 24 2.01 20.30 -19.43
N LYS A 25 1.93 19.67 -20.61
CA LYS A 25 2.16 20.33 -21.91
C LYS A 25 1.17 21.48 -22.20
N ASP A 26 0.02 21.48 -21.54
CA ASP A 26 -1.01 22.53 -21.62
C ASP A 26 -0.77 23.70 -20.64
N GLY A 27 0.36 23.71 -19.93
CA GLY A 27 0.70 24.74 -18.94
C GLY A 27 0.08 24.53 -17.55
N SER A 28 -0.85 23.58 -17.40
CA SER A 28 -1.48 23.28 -16.11
C SER A 28 -0.55 22.50 -15.18
N THR A 29 -0.74 22.70 -13.87
CA THR A 29 -0.03 21.93 -12.85
C THR A 29 -0.75 20.61 -12.59
N GLY A 30 -0.02 19.51 -12.53
CA GLY A 30 -0.53 18.19 -12.18
C GLY A 30 0.31 17.52 -11.10
N LEU A 31 -0.30 16.56 -10.39
CA LEU A 31 0.38 15.71 -9.43
C LEU A 31 0.65 14.33 -10.07
N ILE A 32 1.89 13.86 -9.99
CA ILE A 32 2.29 12.54 -10.50
C ILE A 32 2.86 11.70 -9.34
N LYS A 33 2.33 10.47 -9.20
CA LYS A 33 2.92 9.45 -8.32
C LYS A 33 4.36 9.13 -8.74
N PRO A 34 5.34 9.15 -7.82
CA PRO A 34 6.72 8.77 -8.11
C PRO A 34 6.85 7.36 -8.70
N SER A 35 7.90 7.13 -9.49
CA SER A 35 8.15 5.83 -10.15
C SER A 35 8.27 4.68 -9.15
N ASN A 36 8.92 4.93 -8.00
CA ASN A 36 9.13 3.92 -6.96
C ASN A 36 7.81 3.48 -6.34
N VAL A 37 6.89 4.42 -6.09
CA VAL A 37 5.53 4.14 -5.59
C VAL A 37 4.76 3.31 -6.60
N LYS A 38 4.81 3.67 -7.90
CA LYS A 38 4.15 2.88 -8.96
C LYS A 38 4.70 1.46 -9.06
N LYS A 39 6.02 1.28 -8.91
CA LYS A 39 6.66 -0.05 -8.90
C LYS A 39 6.17 -0.85 -7.70
N PHE A 40 6.19 -0.25 -6.51
CA PHE A 40 5.69 -0.87 -5.28
C PHE A 40 4.21 -1.27 -5.39
N GLU A 41 3.33 -0.37 -5.81
CA GLU A 41 1.90 -0.66 -6.05
C GLU A 41 1.70 -1.83 -7.01
N LYS A 42 2.47 -1.87 -8.11
CA LYS A 42 2.36 -2.94 -9.10
C LYS A 42 2.75 -4.30 -8.51
N GLU A 43 3.84 -4.35 -7.74
CA GLU A 43 4.29 -5.59 -7.10
C GLU A 43 3.29 -6.03 -6.01
N ILE A 44 2.82 -5.12 -5.16
CA ILE A 44 1.75 -5.40 -4.18
C ILE A 44 0.52 -5.99 -4.88
N ARG A 45 0.03 -5.35 -5.95
CA ARG A 45 -1.15 -5.84 -6.69
C ARG A 45 -0.93 -7.23 -7.32
N LYS A 46 0.28 -7.51 -7.81
CA LYS A 46 0.65 -8.84 -8.29
C LYS A 46 0.56 -9.88 -7.17
N HIS A 47 1.12 -9.59 -6.00
CA HIS A 47 1.02 -10.47 -4.84
C HIS A 47 -0.41 -10.64 -4.33
N LEU A 48 -1.20 -9.57 -4.31
CA LEU A 48 -2.63 -9.62 -3.99
C LEU A 48 -3.42 -10.48 -4.98
N SER A 49 -3.07 -10.48 -6.27
CA SER A 49 -3.69 -11.37 -7.25
C SER A 49 -3.34 -12.84 -7.06
N ILE A 50 -2.22 -13.14 -6.41
CA ILE A 50 -1.81 -14.52 -6.08
C ILE A 50 -2.48 -14.98 -4.79
N ALA A 51 -2.43 -14.17 -3.72
CA ALA A 51 -3.02 -14.52 -2.43
C ALA A 51 -4.54 -14.50 -2.45
N PHE A 52 -5.13 -13.61 -3.25
CA PHE A 52 -6.58 -13.51 -3.41
C PHE A 52 -6.90 -13.56 -4.92
N PRO A 53 -6.94 -14.74 -5.55
CA PRO A 53 -7.25 -14.92 -6.97
C PRO A 53 -8.59 -14.31 -7.38
N THR A 54 -8.75 -13.94 -8.65
CA THR A 54 -9.93 -13.21 -9.14
C THR A 54 -11.20 -14.06 -9.13
N GLU A 55 -11.03 -15.38 -9.04
CA GLU A 55 -12.09 -16.37 -8.98
C GLU A 55 -12.68 -16.50 -7.57
N LEU A 56 -11.91 -16.13 -6.53
CA LEU A 56 -12.29 -16.20 -5.12
C LEU A 56 -12.82 -14.86 -4.59
N ARG A 57 -13.18 -13.98 -5.53
CA ARG A 57 -13.52 -12.58 -5.32
C ARG A 57 -15.01 -12.40 -5.62
N PRO A 58 -15.78 -11.71 -4.76
CA PRO A 58 -15.34 -10.88 -3.63
C PRO A 58 -15.07 -11.64 -2.33
N LEU A 59 -14.02 -11.22 -1.62
CA LEU A 59 -13.77 -11.63 -0.24
C LEU A 59 -14.78 -10.92 0.68
N HIS A 60 -15.22 -11.66 1.70
CA HIS A 60 -16.10 -11.17 2.75
C HIS A 60 -15.30 -11.12 4.05
N GLY A 61 -15.36 -10.01 4.78
CA GLY A 61 -14.64 -9.82 6.05
C GLY A 61 -13.69 -8.63 6.05
N TYR A 62 -12.93 -8.49 7.15
CA TYR A 62 -12.02 -7.36 7.38
C TYR A 62 -10.60 -7.71 6.94
N ILE A 63 -9.79 -6.71 6.59
CA ILE A 63 -8.37 -6.90 6.30
C ILE A 63 -7.54 -6.32 7.44
N GLU A 64 -6.60 -7.12 7.92
CA GLU A 64 -5.46 -6.67 8.71
C GLU A 64 -4.21 -6.71 7.84
N PHE A 65 -3.39 -5.68 7.97
CA PHE A 65 -2.05 -5.67 7.41
C PHE A 65 -1.03 -5.15 8.40
N THR A 66 0.16 -5.72 8.29
CA THR A 66 1.33 -5.26 9.04
C THR A 66 2.43 -4.99 8.03
N LEU A 67 2.98 -3.78 8.08
CA LEU A 67 4.10 -3.36 7.24
C LEU A 67 5.35 -3.24 8.11
N ASN A 68 6.31 -4.13 7.89
CA ASN A 68 7.63 -4.04 8.53
C ASN A 68 8.62 -3.45 7.53
N HIS A 69 9.29 -2.38 7.94
CA HIS A 69 10.34 -1.77 7.14
C HIS A 69 11.70 -2.09 7.76
N TYR A 70 12.43 -2.98 7.10
CA TYR A 70 13.76 -3.41 7.45
C TYR A 70 14.78 -2.41 6.93
N THR A 71 15.52 -1.77 7.84
CA THR A 71 16.49 -0.74 7.45
C THR A 71 17.62 -0.63 8.46
N LYS A 72 18.77 -0.13 8.00
CA LYS A 72 19.84 0.26 8.92
C LYS A 72 19.43 1.42 9.79
N TYR A 73 19.97 1.44 11.00
CA TYR A 73 19.83 2.56 11.91
C TYR A 73 21.16 3.27 12.08
N LYS A 74 21.08 4.56 12.34
CA LYS A 74 22.21 5.41 12.69
C LYS A 74 21.86 6.23 13.92
N ARG A 75 22.86 6.79 14.58
CA ARG A 75 22.61 7.82 15.59
C ARG A 75 22.55 9.19 14.91
N ASP A 76 21.55 9.98 15.26
CA ASP A 76 21.48 11.38 14.83
C ASP A 76 22.43 12.27 15.64
N SER A 77 22.43 13.58 15.38
CA SER A 77 23.26 14.56 16.09
C SER A 77 22.93 14.68 17.58
N THR A 78 21.77 14.20 18.03
CA THR A 78 21.36 14.18 19.44
C THR A 78 21.69 12.85 20.13
N GLY A 79 22.25 11.89 19.39
CA GLY A 79 22.59 10.56 19.87
C GLY A 79 21.43 9.55 19.84
N LEU A 80 20.25 9.95 19.36
CA LEU A 80 19.09 9.07 19.24
C LEU A 80 19.26 8.10 18.08
N LEU A 81 18.89 6.84 18.29
CA LEU A 81 18.92 5.82 17.25
C LEU A 81 17.73 6.04 16.31
N VAL A 82 18.01 6.41 15.07
CA VAL A 82 17.00 6.70 14.04
C VAL A 82 17.24 5.84 12.80
N PRO A 83 16.19 5.47 12.06
CA PRO A 83 16.36 4.82 10.77
C PRO A 83 17.21 5.67 9.81
N GLU A 84 18.14 5.05 9.08
CA GLU A 84 19.06 5.76 8.18
C GLU A 84 18.30 6.59 7.13
N GLN A 85 17.16 6.06 6.68
CA GLN A 85 16.26 6.63 5.68
C GLN A 85 15.03 7.36 6.27
N TYR A 86 14.98 7.63 7.59
CA TYR A 86 13.79 8.15 8.29
C TYR A 86 13.14 9.36 7.61
N ALA A 87 13.92 10.38 7.22
CA ALA A 87 13.39 11.61 6.60
C ALA A 87 12.84 11.43 5.18
N GLN A 88 13.07 10.27 4.56
CA GLN A 88 12.76 10.00 3.15
C GLN A 88 11.70 8.92 2.99
N PHE A 89 11.14 8.48 4.11
CA PHE A 89 10.20 7.40 4.19
C PHE A 89 9.08 7.78 5.14
N ASP A 90 7.87 7.70 4.65
CA ASP A 90 6.67 7.93 5.43
C ASP A 90 5.90 6.61 5.40
N LEU A 91 6.00 5.90 6.53
CA LEU A 91 5.39 4.58 6.69
C LEU A 91 3.88 4.66 6.53
N ASP A 92 3.24 5.70 7.05
CA ASP A 92 1.79 5.90 6.94
C ASP A 92 1.36 6.06 5.48
N ASN A 93 2.16 6.77 4.68
CA ASN A 93 1.91 6.91 3.25
C ASN A 93 2.11 5.60 2.48
N LEU A 94 3.09 4.78 2.86
CA LEU A 94 3.25 3.44 2.27
C LEU A 94 2.10 2.51 2.67
N LEU A 95 1.69 2.57 3.91
CA LEU A 95 0.57 1.83 4.47
C LEU A 95 -0.71 2.15 3.71
N LYS A 96 -0.98 3.44 3.51
CA LYS A 96 -2.06 3.93 2.64
C LYS A 96 -1.91 3.46 1.20
N THR A 97 -0.69 3.40 0.66
CA THR A 97 -0.45 2.88 -0.69
C THR A 97 -0.82 1.40 -0.79
N VAL A 98 -0.54 0.60 0.23
CA VAL A 98 -0.98 -0.80 0.32
C VAL A 98 -2.50 -0.88 0.40
N GLN A 99 -3.15 -0.07 1.26
CA GLN A 99 -4.62 0.01 1.35
C GLN A 99 -5.26 0.35 -0.01
N ASP A 100 -4.73 1.36 -0.71
CA ASP A 100 -5.19 1.78 -2.04
C ASP A 100 -5.06 0.65 -3.09
N CYS A 101 -4.19 -0.33 -2.87
CA CYS A 101 -4.06 -1.50 -3.75
C CYS A 101 -5.26 -2.45 -3.68
N PHE A 102 -6.09 -2.35 -2.64
CA PHE A 102 -7.35 -3.09 -2.51
C PHE A 102 -8.55 -2.37 -3.14
N GLN A 103 -8.42 -1.07 -3.40
CA GLN A 103 -9.48 -0.29 -4.05
C GLN A 103 -9.60 -0.63 -5.55
N PRO A 104 -10.82 -0.53 -6.13
CA PRO A 104 -11.03 -0.57 -7.58
C PRO A 104 -10.11 0.43 -8.29
N TYR A 105 -9.60 0.04 -9.46
CA TYR A 105 -8.78 0.93 -10.27
C TYR A 105 -9.37 1.11 -11.66
N LYS A 106 -9.34 2.37 -12.12
CA LYS A 106 -9.84 2.73 -13.45
C LYS A 106 -8.74 2.51 -14.48
N LYS A 107 -9.04 1.73 -15.52
CA LYS A 107 -8.15 1.53 -16.66
C LYS A 107 -8.71 2.24 -17.89
N LYS A 108 -7.82 2.84 -18.68
CA LYS A 108 -8.21 3.40 -19.99
C LYS A 108 -8.43 2.26 -20.96
N PHE A 109 -9.63 2.20 -21.52
CA PHE A 109 -9.97 1.32 -22.62
C PHE A 109 -10.13 2.15 -23.88
N THR A 110 -9.38 1.81 -24.92
CA THR A 110 -9.48 2.49 -26.22
C THR A 110 -10.86 2.23 -26.81
N LYS A 111 -11.55 3.29 -27.23
CA LYS A 111 -12.79 3.15 -28.00
C LYS A 111 -12.44 2.80 -29.44
N TYR A 112 -13.13 1.82 -30.01
CA TYR A 112 -12.99 1.42 -31.40
C TYR A 112 -14.27 1.78 -32.17
N ASN A 113 -14.12 2.12 -33.44
CA ASN A 113 -15.22 2.25 -34.40
C ASN A 113 -15.66 0.85 -34.86
N GLU A 114 -16.78 0.75 -35.58
CA GLU A 114 -17.32 -0.52 -36.08
C GLU A 114 -16.35 -1.26 -37.04
N ASP A 115 -15.45 -0.52 -37.68
CA ASP A 115 -14.40 -1.04 -38.57
C ASP A 115 -13.13 -1.52 -37.81
N GLY A 116 -13.14 -1.50 -36.48
CA GLY A 116 -12.00 -1.88 -35.64
C GLY A 116 -10.90 -0.83 -35.52
N THR A 117 -11.05 0.36 -36.12
CA THR A 117 -10.08 1.46 -35.98
C THR A 117 -10.25 2.19 -34.64
N ALA A 118 -9.15 2.68 -34.06
CA ALA A 118 -9.20 3.44 -32.82
C ALA A 118 -9.95 4.77 -33.03
N LYS A 119 -11.08 4.95 -32.34
CA LYS A 119 -11.89 6.16 -32.41
C LYS A 119 -11.05 7.36 -31.96
N LYS A 120 -11.07 8.45 -32.71
CA LYS A 120 -10.34 9.68 -32.37
C LYS A 120 -11.28 10.73 -31.77
N THR A 121 -10.74 11.53 -30.86
CA THR A 121 -11.39 12.75 -30.34
C THR A 121 -11.29 13.87 -31.38
N GLU A 122 -12.08 14.94 -31.21
CA GLU A 122 -12.04 16.13 -32.09
C GLU A 122 -10.64 16.76 -32.19
N LYS A 123 -9.78 16.53 -31.19
CA LYS A 123 -8.38 16.98 -31.15
C LYS A 123 -7.38 15.99 -31.74
N GLY A 124 -7.85 14.91 -32.37
CA GLY A 124 -7.01 13.89 -33.02
C GLY A 124 -6.37 12.84 -32.09
N ASN A 125 -6.59 12.93 -30.78
CA ASN A 125 -6.10 11.93 -29.82
C ASN A 125 -7.00 10.68 -29.82
N VAL A 126 -6.44 9.51 -29.51
CA VAL A 126 -7.21 8.27 -29.32
C VAL A 126 -8.23 8.46 -28.20
N SER A 127 -9.50 8.22 -28.50
CA SER A 127 -10.61 8.24 -27.56
C SER A 127 -10.53 7.02 -26.67
N TYR A 128 -10.81 7.22 -25.39
CA TYR A 128 -10.83 6.16 -24.41
C TYR A 128 -11.99 6.36 -23.44
N GLU A 129 -12.45 5.28 -22.85
CA GLU A 129 -13.28 5.29 -21.65
C GLU A 129 -12.48 4.81 -20.46
N TRP A 130 -12.87 5.31 -19.29
CA TRP A 130 -12.42 4.77 -18.03
C TRP A 130 -13.37 3.64 -17.67
N ILE A 131 -12.89 2.41 -17.83
CA ILE A 131 -13.59 1.25 -17.28
C ILE A 131 -13.06 1.07 -15.86
N GLU A 132 -13.98 1.09 -14.91
CA GLU A 132 -13.69 0.61 -13.57
C GLU A 132 -13.53 -0.90 -13.69
N LEU A 133 -12.29 -1.36 -13.61
CA LEU A 133 -12.08 -2.78 -13.43
C LEU A 133 -12.37 -3.01 -11.95
N GLU A 134 -13.39 -3.83 -11.66
CA GLU A 134 -13.57 -4.36 -10.32
C GLU A 134 -12.22 -4.92 -9.88
N ALA A 135 -11.55 -4.23 -8.96
CA ALA A 135 -10.60 -4.92 -8.13
C ALA A 135 -11.49 -5.81 -7.28
N GLY A 136 -11.74 -7.03 -7.74
CA GLY A 136 -12.75 -7.88 -7.10
C GLY A 136 -12.42 -8.23 -5.65
N ILE A 137 -11.48 -7.62 -4.94
CA ILE A 137 -11.02 -8.19 -3.68
C ILE A 137 -12.13 -8.13 -2.63
N ILE A 138 -12.98 -7.10 -2.54
CA ILE A 138 -14.02 -7.01 -1.49
C ILE A 138 -15.27 -6.33 -2.02
N SER A 139 -16.43 -7.00 -1.91
CA SER A 139 -17.72 -6.45 -2.42
C SER A 139 -18.55 -5.73 -1.36
N ASN A 140 -18.29 -5.98 -0.08
CA ASN A 140 -19.10 -5.44 1.01
C ASN A 140 -18.24 -5.18 2.24
N ASP A 141 -18.55 -4.07 2.90
CA ASP A 141 -18.17 -3.69 4.26
C ASP A 141 -17.02 -2.69 4.47
N LYS A 142 -17.32 -1.84 5.46
CA LYS A 142 -16.67 -0.58 5.83
C LYS A 142 -15.24 -0.85 6.27
N PHE A 143 -14.32 -0.10 5.68
CA PHE A 143 -12.89 -0.10 5.99
C PHE A 143 -12.63 0.14 7.48
N VAL A 144 -12.38 -0.92 8.23
CA VAL A 144 -11.60 -0.85 9.47
C VAL A 144 -10.34 -1.66 9.23
N TYR A 145 -9.26 -0.93 8.97
CA TYR A 145 -7.95 -1.51 8.87
C TYR A 145 -7.37 -1.58 10.26
N ARG A 146 -7.13 -2.81 10.73
CA ARG A 146 -6.19 -2.99 11.83
C ARG A 146 -4.81 -2.98 11.21
N ASP A 147 -4.11 -1.87 11.38
CA ASP A 147 -2.83 -1.66 10.76
C ASP A 147 -1.73 -1.34 11.74
N ALA A 148 -0.56 -1.87 11.43
CA ALA A 148 0.66 -1.59 12.15
C ALA A 148 1.77 -1.35 11.14
N SER A 149 2.58 -0.32 11.38
CA SER A 149 3.83 -0.15 10.67
C SER A 149 4.99 -0.08 11.64
N ASN A 150 5.99 -0.92 11.40
CA ASN A 150 7.12 -1.11 12.29
C ASN A 150 8.41 -0.83 11.55
N TRP A 151 9.34 -0.15 12.23
CA TRP A 151 10.72 -0.06 11.78
C TRP A 151 11.53 -1.20 12.40
N ILE A 152 12.14 -2.05 11.58
CA ILE A 152 12.94 -3.19 12.05
C ILE A 152 14.42 -2.93 11.73
N PRO A 153 15.31 -2.90 12.74
CA PRO A 153 16.74 -2.70 12.51
C PRO A 153 17.37 -3.92 11.82
N VAL A 154 18.23 -3.67 10.85
CA VAL A 154 19.08 -4.71 10.22
C VAL A 154 20.56 -4.36 10.28
N GLU A 155 21.40 -5.40 10.28
CA GLU A 155 22.86 -5.26 10.36
C GLU A 155 23.50 -4.99 8.99
N SER A 156 23.01 -5.63 7.93
CA SER A 156 23.52 -5.50 6.56
C SER A 156 22.59 -4.68 5.66
N LYS A 157 23.11 -4.15 4.54
CA LYS A 157 22.27 -3.43 3.56
C LYS A 157 21.48 -4.37 2.67
N GLU A 158 21.91 -5.64 2.59
CA GLU A 158 21.28 -6.67 1.77
C GLU A 158 19.95 -7.13 2.38
N ASP A 159 19.82 -6.98 3.69
CA ASP A 159 18.59 -7.28 4.44
C ASP A 159 17.56 -6.14 4.42
N GLU A 160 17.86 -5.01 3.77
CA GLU A 160 16.91 -3.90 3.66
C GLU A 160 15.72 -4.26 2.76
N GLY A 161 14.53 -3.93 3.22
CA GLY A 161 13.31 -4.25 2.49
C GLY A 161 12.04 -3.84 3.19
N ILE A 162 10.94 -3.99 2.46
CA ILE A 162 9.60 -3.84 2.99
C ILE A 162 8.98 -5.22 3.03
N GLU A 163 8.45 -5.59 4.18
CA GLU A 163 7.66 -6.80 4.33
C GLU A 163 6.22 -6.42 4.63
N VAL A 164 5.29 -7.08 3.96
CA VAL A 164 3.86 -6.86 4.13
C VAL A 164 3.21 -8.20 4.49
N PHE A 165 2.54 -8.22 5.63
CA PHE A 165 1.63 -9.28 6.03
C PHE A 165 0.20 -8.85 5.75
N ILE A 166 -0.61 -9.77 5.23
CA ILE A 166 -2.01 -9.52 4.92
C ILE A 166 -2.82 -10.72 5.39
N ARG A 167 -3.88 -10.45 6.16
CA ARG A 167 -4.77 -11.47 6.73
C ARG A 167 -6.22 -11.05 6.57
N LEU A 168 -7.07 -11.99 6.18
CA LEU A 168 -8.52 -11.81 6.29
C LEU A 168 -8.96 -12.11 7.72
N MET A 169 -9.78 -11.24 8.29
CA MET A 169 -10.26 -11.35 9.66
C MET A 169 -11.77 -11.52 9.69
N GLU A 170 -12.23 -12.38 10.60
CA GLU A 170 -13.63 -12.39 10.98
C GLU A 170 -13.97 -11.15 11.81
N GLU A 171 -15.20 -10.65 11.70
CA GLU A 171 -15.66 -9.44 12.42
C GLU A 171 -15.39 -9.50 13.93
N LYS A 172 -15.63 -10.66 14.55
CA LYS A 172 -15.41 -10.88 15.99
C LYS A 172 -13.97 -10.63 16.43
N GLU A 173 -13.00 -10.73 15.52
CA GLU A 173 -11.59 -10.50 15.83
C GLU A 173 -11.23 -9.01 15.93
N LEU A 174 -12.04 -8.10 15.39
CA LEU A 174 -11.83 -6.64 15.54
C LEU A 174 -11.87 -6.20 17.00
N PHE A 175 -12.73 -6.83 17.79
CA PHE A 175 -12.94 -6.49 19.19
C PHE A 175 -11.92 -7.16 20.12
N LYS A 176 -11.00 -7.97 19.58
CA LYS A 176 -9.91 -8.56 20.36
C LYS A 176 -8.77 -7.55 20.52
N VAL A 177 -8.69 -6.96 21.72
CA VAL A 177 -7.59 -6.09 22.12
C VAL A 177 -6.27 -6.88 22.04
N ILE A 178 -5.26 -6.33 21.36
CA ILE A 178 -3.89 -6.85 21.45
C ILE A 178 -3.28 -6.21 22.69
N ILE A 179 -3.01 -7.04 23.70
CA ILE A 179 -2.29 -6.62 24.89
C ILE A 179 -0.84 -7.05 24.71
N PRO A 180 0.14 -6.13 24.81
CA PRO A 180 1.54 -6.51 24.72
C PRO A 180 1.90 -7.50 25.84
N CYS A 181 2.74 -8.47 25.50
CA CYS A 181 3.25 -9.42 26.48
C CYS A 181 4.19 -8.69 27.46
N GLY A 182 4.01 -8.92 28.76
CA GLY A 182 4.86 -8.35 29.80
C GLY A 182 4.14 -8.17 31.12
N GLU A 183 4.88 -7.75 32.14
CA GLU A 183 4.30 -7.35 33.42
C GLU A 183 3.57 -6.01 33.24
N ILE A 184 2.24 -6.04 33.32
CA ILE A 184 1.41 -4.84 33.20
C ILE A 184 1.34 -4.16 34.56
N LYS A 185 2.06 -3.06 34.72
CA LYS A 185 1.98 -2.21 35.92
C LYS A 185 0.85 -1.21 35.77
N ASN A 186 -0.11 -1.26 36.69
CA ASN A 186 -1.24 -0.35 36.73
C ASN A 186 -0.97 0.77 37.74
N TYR A 187 -1.06 2.03 37.31
CA TYR A 187 -0.90 3.19 38.17
C TYR A 187 -2.27 3.82 38.43
N LYS A 188 -2.68 3.89 39.70
CA LYS A 188 -3.86 4.68 40.10
C LYS A 188 -3.39 6.10 40.41
N ILE A 189 -3.90 7.07 39.66
CA ILE A 189 -3.78 8.48 40.04
C ILE A 189 -4.88 8.72 41.07
N ASN A 190 -4.50 8.94 42.33
CA ASN A 190 -5.44 9.37 43.35
C ASN A 190 -5.79 10.85 43.07
N TYR A 191 -7.07 11.13 42.88
CA TYR A 191 -7.60 12.50 42.93
C TYR A 191 -7.73 12.96 44.37
#